data_AF-A0A7C6ZHP5-F1
#
_entry.id   AF-A0A7C6ZHP5-F1
#
_cell.length_a   1.000
_cell.length_b   1.000
_cell.length_c   1.000
_cell.angle_alpha   90.00
_cell.angle_beta   90.00
_cell.angle_gamma   90.00
#
_symmetry.space_group_name_H-M   'P 1'
#
loop_
_entity.id
_entity.type
_entity.pdbx_description
1 polymer ?
#
loop_
_entity_poly.entity_id
_entity_poly.type
_entity_poly.pdbx_seq_one_letter_code
_entity_poly.pdbx_strand_id
1 'polypeptide(L)'
;MAVVALLLFALVVAIFAVQNAQEVPVRFFTYSFSNLPLSVVIIGSVAVGAVFIGLLWLVRHVRLVMKLREANAKVKKAEAALKEMGEVEKALRERITVLEASAAGGGVGATATAGAGATPGATAGLASPGMRTGDQSD
;
A
#
# COMPACT_ATOMS: atom_id res chain seq x y z
N MET A 1 -23.62 16.00 -33.52
CA MET A 1 -23.02 17.24 -32.95
C MET A 1 -21.50 17.15 -32.80
N ALA A 2 -20.94 16.11 -32.15
CA ALA A 2 -19.48 15.99 -31.96
C ALA A 2 -18.65 16.01 -33.27
N VAL A 3 -19.10 15.31 -34.33
CA VAL A 3 -18.41 15.27 -35.63
C VAL A 3 -18.41 16.62 -36.33
N VAL A 4 -19.55 17.33 -36.30
CA VAL A 4 -19.67 18.67 -36.89
C VAL A 4 -18.74 19.66 -36.15
N ALA A 5 -18.66 19.57 -34.82
CA ALA A 5 -17.73 20.39 -34.03
C ALA A 5 -16.25 20.09 -34.34
N LEU A 6 -15.89 18.82 -34.54
CA LEU A 6 -14.55 18.42 -34.97
C LEU A 6 -14.20 18.93 -36.37
N LEU A 7 -15.16 18.91 -37.31
CA LEU A 7 -14.97 19.46 -38.65
C LEU A 7 -14.77 20.98 -38.62
N LEU A 8 -15.56 21.70 -37.82
CA LEU A 8 -15.38 23.13 -37.62
C LEU A 8 -14.02 23.46 -37.00
N PHE A 9 -13.60 22.69 -35.99
CA PHE A 9 -12.28 22.84 -35.38
C PHE A 9 -11.15 22.55 -36.40
N ALA A 10 -11.26 21.46 -37.16
CA ALA A 10 -10.30 21.12 -38.20
C ALA A 10 -10.21 22.21 -39.29
N LEU A 11 -11.34 22.84 -39.65
CA LEU A 11 -11.37 23.94 -40.60
C LEU A 11 -10.59 25.16 -40.07
N VAL A 12 -10.76 25.52 -38.79
CA VAL A 12 -10.00 26.61 -38.15
C VAL A 12 -8.51 26.30 -38.14
N VAL A 13 -8.12 25.08 -37.79
CA VAL A 13 -6.72 24.64 -37.81
C VAL A 13 -6.14 24.69 -39.22
N ALA A 14 -6.89 24.27 -40.24
CA ALA A 14 -6.46 24.32 -41.63
C ALA A 14 -6.24 25.76 -42.12
N ILE A 15 -7.16 26.68 -41.78
CA ILE A 15 -7.01 28.11 -42.08
C ILE A 15 -5.75 28.66 -41.41
N PHE A 16 -5.52 28.32 -40.13
CA PHE A 16 -4.33 28.75 -39.40
C PHE A 16 -3.05 28.22 -40.04
N ALA A 17 -3.05 26.96 -40.50
CA ALA A 17 -1.90 26.36 -41.17
C ALA A 17 -1.58 27.05 -42.51
N VAL A 18 -2.59 27.40 -43.30
CA VAL A 18 -2.42 28.08 -44.59
C VAL A 18 -1.97 29.53 -44.40
N GLN A 19 -2.57 30.27 -43.45
CA GLN A 19 -2.21 31.68 -43.21
C GLN A 19 -0.83 31.84 -42.58
N ASN A 20 -0.40 30.89 -41.74
CA ASN A 20 0.92 30.88 -41.12
C ASN A 20 1.94 30.05 -41.91
N ALA A 21 1.68 29.80 -43.20
CA ALA A 21 2.61 29.14 -44.12
C ALA A 21 3.75 30.07 -44.55
N GLN A 22 4.26 30.89 -43.64
CA GLN A 22 5.50 31.61 -43.86
C GLN A 22 6.64 30.61 -43.92
N GLU A 23 7.35 30.64 -45.03
CA GLU A 23 8.53 29.81 -45.26
C GLU A 23 9.69 30.38 -44.43
N VAL A 24 10.17 29.57 -43.48
CA VAL A 24 11.31 29.93 -42.65
C VAL A 24 12.46 29.01 -43.04
N PRO A 25 13.63 29.54 -43.43
CA PRO A 25 14.78 28.71 -43.73
C PRO A 25 15.29 28.06 -42.44
N VAL A 26 15.20 26.72 -42.37
CA VAL A 26 15.68 25.95 -41.22
C VAL A 26 16.99 25.27 -41.57
N ARG A 27 18.03 25.53 -40.78
CA ARG A 27 19.36 24.92 -40.91
C ARG A 27 19.56 23.90 -39.80
N PHE A 28 19.56 22.62 -40.16
CA PHE A 28 19.86 21.50 -39.28
C PHE A 28 21.28 20.97 -39.55
N PHE A 29 22.29 21.42 -38.81
CA PHE A 29 23.69 20.96 -38.88
C PHE A 29 24.26 20.85 -40.32
N THR A 30 24.00 19.75 -41.05
CA THR A 30 24.39 19.51 -42.46
C THR A 30 23.28 19.74 -43.48
N TYR A 31 22.00 19.73 -43.09
CA TYR A 31 20.84 19.86 -43.97
C TYR A 31 20.19 21.22 -43.81
N SER A 32 19.95 21.93 -44.91
CA SER A 32 19.18 23.18 -44.92
C SER A 32 17.93 23.01 -45.77
N PHE A 33 16.78 23.25 -45.15
CA PHE A 33 15.49 23.26 -45.85
C PHE A 33 14.99 24.69 -45.91
N SER A 34 14.91 25.25 -47.12
CA SER A 34 14.58 26.66 -47.32
C SER A 34 13.08 26.94 -47.41
N ASN A 35 12.26 25.93 -47.72
CA ASN A 35 10.83 26.11 -48.07
C ASN A 35 9.90 25.35 -47.09
N LEU A 36 10.23 25.30 -45.80
CA LEU A 36 9.37 24.67 -44.81
C LEU A 36 8.47 25.71 -44.13
N PRO A 37 7.14 25.46 -44.06
CA PRO A 37 6.23 26.30 -43.29
C PRO A 37 6.59 26.27 -41.80
N LEU A 38 6.55 27.43 -41.13
CA LEU A 38 6.81 27.55 -39.69
C LEU A 38 5.92 26.61 -38.84
N SER A 39 4.66 26.43 -39.25
CA SER A 39 3.70 25.54 -38.58
C SER A 39 4.18 24.09 -38.48
N VAL A 40 4.83 23.56 -39.53
CA VAL A 40 5.38 22.19 -39.54
C VAL A 40 6.49 22.04 -38.52
N VAL A 41 7.33 23.07 -38.35
CA VAL A 41 8.44 23.07 -37.39
C VAL A 41 7.92 23.08 -35.95
N ILE A 42 6.91 23.91 -35.67
CA ILE A 42 6.29 23.98 -34.33
C ILE A 42 5.59 22.67 -34.00
N ILE A 43 4.76 22.14 -34.91
CA ILE A 43 4.07 20.86 -34.66
C ILE A 43 5.07 19.72 -34.50
N GLY A 44 6.10 19.66 -35.34
CA GLY A 44 7.15 18.65 -35.24
C GLY A 44 7.91 18.70 -33.91
N SER A 45 8.33 19.89 -33.47
CA SER A 45 9.02 20.06 -32.19
C SER A 45 8.14 19.73 -30.99
N VAL A 46 6.88 20.17 -31.01
CA VAL A 46 5.89 19.82 -29.98
C VAL A 46 5.62 18.32 -29.95
N ALA A 47 5.48 17.67 -31.11
CA ALA A 47 5.28 16.22 -31.19
C ALA A 47 6.45 15.45 -30.56
N VAL A 48 7.69 15.84 -30.88
CA VAL A 48 8.88 15.23 -30.28
C VAL A 48 8.90 15.47 -28.76
N GLY A 49 8.62 16.70 -28.31
CA GLY A 49 8.50 17.01 -26.88
C GLY A 49 7.42 16.17 -26.18
N ALA A 50 6.26 16.00 -26.81
CA ALA A 50 5.16 15.19 -26.30
C ALA A 50 5.54 13.71 -26.18
N VAL A 51 6.33 13.17 -27.10
CA VAL A 51 6.86 11.80 -27.01
C VAL A 51 7.76 11.65 -25.79
N PHE A 52 8.69 12.58 -25.55
CA PHE A 52 9.57 12.54 -24.37
C PHE A 52 8.77 12.64 -23.06
N ILE A 53 7.83 13.57 -22.97
CA ILE A 53 6.96 13.72 -21.79
C ILE A 53 6.10 12.48 -21.60
N GLY A 54 5.54 11.92 -22.68
CA GLY A 54 4.75 10.70 -22.66
C GLY A 54 5.55 9.51 -22.13
N LEU A 55 6.81 9.38 -22.54
CA LEU A 55 7.70 8.34 -22.04
C LEU A 55 7.99 8.48 -20.54
N LEU A 56 8.29 9.71 -20.08
CA LEU A 56 8.48 9.98 -18.64
C LEU A 56 7.21 9.72 -17.83
N TRP A 57 6.05 10.07 -18.38
CA TRP A 57 4.75 9.82 -17.77
C TRP A 57 4.47 8.32 -17.66
N LEU A 58 4.79 7.54 -18.69
CA LEU A 58 4.63 6.08 -18.69
C LEU A 58 5.46 5.41 -17.59
N VAL A 59 6.73 5.82 -17.42
CA VAL A 59 7.58 5.31 -16.32
C VAL A 59 6.96 5.62 -14.96
N ARG A 60 6.42 6.83 -14.79
CA ARG A 60 5.75 7.23 -13.55
C ARG A 60 4.49 6.39 -13.33
N HIS A 61 3.70 6.16 -14.38
CA HIS A 61 2.51 5.34 -14.33
C HIS A 61 2.80 3.89 -13.89
N VAL A 62 3.84 3.25 -14.44
CA VAL A 62 4.23 1.90 -14.04
C VAL A 62 4.57 1.84 -12.55
N ARG A 63 5.31 2.81 -12.02
CA ARG A 63 5.63 2.88 -10.58
C ARG A 63 4.37 3.03 -9.73
N LEU A 64 3.38 3.78 -10.18
CA LEU A 64 2.10 3.92 -9.49
C LEU A 64 1.34 2.59 -9.45
N VAL A 65 1.30 1.86 -10.57
CA VAL A 65 0.66 0.55 -10.65
C VAL A 65 1.35 -0.48 -9.74
N MET A 66 2.69 -0.48 -9.68
CA MET A 66 3.43 -1.35 -8.75
C MET A 66 3.09 -1.05 -7.29
N LYS A 67 3.09 0.23 -6.90
CA LYS A 67 2.70 0.64 -5.54
C LYS A 67 1.26 0.25 -5.21
N LEU A 68 0.34 0.33 -6.17
CA LEU A 68 -1.04 -0.10 -5.98
C LEU A 68 -1.14 -1.61 -5.74
N ARG A 69 -0.36 -2.41 -6.48
CA ARG A 69 -0.29 -3.86 -6.25
C ARG A 69 0.28 -4.21 -4.88
N GLU A 70 1.33 -3.52 -4.45
CA GLU A 70 1.90 -3.70 -3.10
C GLU A 70 0.92 -3.30 -2.01
N ALA A 71 0.22 -2.16 -2.17
CA ALA A 71 -0.80 -1.71 -1.24
C ALA A 71 -1.95 -2.73 -1.13
N ASN A 72 -2.47 -3.23 -2.25
CA ASN A 72 -3.51 -4.26 -2.26
C ASN A 72 -3.03 -5.58 -1.62
N ALA A 73 -1.77 -5.96 -1.81
CA ALA A 73 -1.22 -7.15 -1.17
C ALA A 73 -1.16 -7.00 0.36
N LYS A 74 -0.83 -5.80 0.86
CA LYS A 74 -0.83 -5.49 2.30
C LYS A 74 -2.25 -5.53 2.88
N VAL A 75 -3.23 -4.96 2.17
CA VAL A 75 -4.64 -5.02 2.57
C VAL A 75 -5.11 -6.46 2.69
N LYS A 76 -4.86 -7.28 1.67
CA LYS A 76 -5.26 -8.69 1.68
C LYS A 76 -4.61 -9.49 2.83
N LYS A 77 -3.35 -9.21 3.15
CA LYS A 77 -2.67 -9.82 4.30
C LYS A 77 -3.28 -9.39 5.64
N ALA A 78 -3.59 -8.10 5.77
CA ALA A 78 -4.24 -7.58 6.98
C ALA A 78 -5.64 -8.19 7.16
N GLU A 79 -6.43 -8.29 6.10
CA GLU A 79 -7.74 -8.94 6.12
C GLU A 79 -7.65 -10.42 6.52
N ALA A 80 -6.66 -11.14 5.98
CA ALA A 80 -6.43 -12.55 6.34
C ALA A 80 -6.05 -12.70 7.83
N ALA A 81 -5.18 -11.84 8.35
CA ALA A 81 -4.79 -11.85 9.76
C ALA A 81 -5.97 -11.52 10.69
N LEU A 82 -6.83 -10.57 10.32
CA LEU A 82 -8.04 -10.26 11.07
C LEU A 82 -9.01 -11.45 11.11
N LYS A 83 -9.15 -12.18 9.99
CA LYS A 83 -9.99 -13.37 9.93
C LYS A 83 -9.45 -14.48 10.84
N GLU A 84 -8.15 -14.73 10.81
CA GLU A 84 -7.48 -15.72 11.65
C GLU A 84 -7.65 -15.39 13.14
N MET A 85 -7.43 -14.13 13.54
CA MET A 85 -7.64 -13.69 14.91
C MET A 85 -9.09 -13.89 15.37
N GLY A 86 -10.08 -13.61 14.51
CA GLY A 86 -11.49 -13.85 14.81
C GLY A 86 -11.86 -15.33 14.94
N GLU A 87 -11.22 -16.21 14.18
CA GLU A 87 -11.38 -17.67 14.30
C GLU A 87 -10.76 -18.19 15.61
N VAL A 88 -9.59 -17.68 15.98
CA VAL A 88 -8.94 -17.99 17.27
C VAL A 88 -9.80 -17.51 18.45
N GLU A 89 -10.37 -16.29 18.38
CA GLU A 89 -11.24 -15.78 19.44
C GLU A 89 -12.49 -16.65 19.63
N LYS A 90 -13.12 -17.10 18.53
CA LYS A 90 -14.28 -18.01 18.59
C LYS A 90 -13.91 -19.35 19.19
N ALA A 91 -12.81 -19.95 18.74
CA ALA A 91 -12.33 -21.23 19.26
C ALA A 91 -11.97 -21.14 20.75
N LEU A 92 -11.42 -20.01 21.20
CA LEU A 92 -11.13 -19.77 22.61
C LEU A 92 -12.41 -19.61 23.44
N ARG A 93 -13.41 -18.87 22.92
CA ARG A 93 -14.72 -18.74 23.58
C ARG A 93 -15.43 -20.07 23.74
N GLU A 94 -15.41 -20.93 22.72
CA GLU A 94 -15.97 -22.29 22.80
C GLU A 94 -15.25 -23.15 23.86
N ARG A 95 -13.93 -23.04 23.99
CA ARG A 95 -13.18 -23.75 25.03
C ARG A 95 -13.55 -23.26 26.43
N ILE A 96 -13.70 -21.94 26.62
CA ILE A 96 -14.08 -21.38 27.93
C ILE A 96 -15.47 -21.88 28.34
N THR A 97 -16.45 -21.86 27.43
CA THR A 97 -17.82 -22.32 27.74
C THR A 97 -17.87 -23.81 28.06
N VAL A 98 -17.09 -24.65 27.37
CA VAL A 98 -17.00 -26.10 27.66
C VAL A 98 -16.34 -26.38 29.02
N LEU A 99 -15.30 -25.63 29.37
CA LEU A 99 -14.63 -25.76 30.67
C LEU A 99 -15.53 -25.30 31.82
N GLU A 100 -16.26 -24.20 31.66
CA GLU A 100 -17.26 -23.75 32.65
C GLU A 100 -18.39 -24.78 32.82
N ALA A 101 -18.87 -25.38 31.73
CA ALA A 101 -19.87 -26.45 31.78
C ALA A 101 -19.35 -27.73 32.48
N SER A 102 -18.09 -28.09 32.26
CA SER A 102 -17.46 -29.25 32.94
C SER A 102 -17.15 -28.97 34.41
N ALA A 103 -16.79 -27.72 34.75
CA ALA A 103 -16.59 -27.28 36.14
C ALA A 103 -17.92 -27.22 36.92
N ALA A 104 -19.02 -26.82 36.27
CA ALA A 104 -20.36 -26.85 36.87
C ALA A 104 -20.89 -28.28 37.10
N GLY A 105 -20.45 -29.26 36.30
CA GLY A 105 -20.81 -30.68 36.46
C GLY A 105 -19.97 -31.47 37.48
N GLY A 106 -18.82 -30.95 37.91
CA GLY A 106 -17.88 -31.63 38.81
C GLY A 106 -18.06 -31.34 40.31
N GLY A 107 -19.09 -30.60 40.69
CA GLY A 107 -19.28 -30.06 42.04
C GLY A 107 -20.34 -30.75 42.91
N VAL A 108 -20.60 -32.05 42.75
CA VAL A 108 -21.40 -32.82 43.74
C VAL A 108 -20.82 -34.22 43.87
N GLY A 109 -20.07 -34.48 44.94
CA GLY A 109 -19.77 -35.85 45.37
C GLY A 109 -18.32 -36.13 45.77
N ALA A 110 -17.88 -35.58 46.89
CA ALA A 110 -16.86 -36.21 47.75
C ALA A 110 -16.96 -35.69 49.19
N THR A 111 -18.11 -35.93 49.83
CA THR A 111 -18.20 -36.04 51.29
C THR A 111 -17.68 -37.41 51.71
N ALA A 112 -16.47 -37.46 52.28
CA ALA A 112 -15.98 -38.52 53.18
C ALA A 112 -14.77 -37.93 53.94
N THR A 113 -14.99 -37.30 55.10
CA THR A 113 -14.84 -37.86 56.46
C THR A 113 -13.42 -38.36 56.82
N ALA A 114 -12.90 -37.72 57.88
CA ALA A 114 -12.00 -38.23 58.92
C ALA A 114 -10.47 -38.20 58.69
N GLY A 115 -9.77 -37.53 59.63
CA GLY A 115 -8.35 -37.75 59.90
C GLY A 115 -7.60 -36.56 60.49
N ALA A 116 -7.62 -36.43 61.82
CA ALA A 116 -6.95 -35.40 62.60
C ALA A 116 -5.41 -35.44 62.51
N GLY A 117 -4.74 -34.29 62.74
CA GLY A 117 -3.31 -34.28 63.12
C GLY A 117 -2.53 -32.98 62.87
N ALA A 118 -2.58 -32.07 63.86
CA ALA A 118 -1.50 -31.19 64.34
C ALA A 118 -0.56 -30.43 63.35
N THR A 119 -0.67 -29.09 63.37
CA THR A 119 0.42 -28.10 63.18
C THR A 119 1.34 -28.03 64.43
N PRO A 120 2.44 -27.23 64.48
CA PRO A 120 3.12 -26.41 63.45
C PRO A 120 4.67 -26.56 63.46
N GLY A 121 5.38 -26.04 62.44
CA GLY A 121 6.85 -25.98 62.46
C GLY A 121 7.44 -25.04 61.40
N ALA A 122 8.10 -23.99 61.88
CA ALA A 122 8.69 -22.88 61.14
C ALA A 122 9.88 -23.26 60.23
N THR A 123 10.12 -22.46 59.18
CA THR A 123 11.41 -21.83 58.79
C THR A 123 11.23 -21.22 57.39
N ALA A 124 11.07 -19.89 57.32
CA ALA A 124 12.15 -18.91 57.16
C ALA A 124 12.79 -19.00 55.76
N GLY A 125 12.35 -18.10 54.90
CA GLY A 125 12.81 -17.97 53.52
C GLY A 125 14.26 -17.51 53.40
N LEU A 126 14.92 -18.01 52.36
CA LEU A 126 16.17 -17.49 51.82
C LEU A 126 15.96 -17.32 50.31
N ALA A 127 15.61 -16.11 49.89
CA ALA A 127 15.71 -15.68 48.49
C ALA A 127 16.70 -14.51 48.44
N SER A 128 17.85 -14.77 47.85
CA SER A 128 18.92 -13.81 47.58
C SER A 128 18.44 -12.68 46.64
N PRO A 129 18.67 -11.40 46.96
CA PRO A 129 18.53 -10.32 45.99
C PRO A 129 19.92 -9.99 45.40
N GLY A 130 20.20 -10.51 44.21
CA GLY A 130 21.34 -10.09 43.38
C GLY A 130 20.85 -9.19 42.26
N MET A 131 20.61 -7.91 42.53
CA MET A 131 20.29 -6.90 41.50
C MET A 131 21.51 -6.00 41.28
N ARG A 132 22.01 -6.08 40.05
CA ARG A 132 23.16 -5.38 39.47
C ARG A 132 22.74 -3.94 39.16
N THR A 133 23.32 -2.95 39.83
CA THR A 133 23.18 -1.52 39.48
C THR A 133 24.57 -0.90 39.40
N GLY A 134 24.92 -0.38 38.22
CA GLY A 134 26.17 0.35 38.01
C GLY A 134 26.76 0.07 36.64
N ASP A 135 26.07 0.51 35.59
CA ASP A 135 26.74 0.85 34.33
C ASP A 135 26.55 2.35 34.17
N GLN A 136 27.58 3.08 34.58
CA GLN A 136 27.69 4.52 34.49
C GLN A 136 28.57 4.78 33.27
N SER A 137 27.95 5.37 32.27
CA SER A 137 28.54 5.85 31.03
C SER A 137 29.69 6.83 31.28
N ASP A 138 30.84 6.53 30.69
CA ASP A 138 31.84 7.49 30.21
C ASP A 138 32.01 7.29 28.70
#